data_AF-A0A0C1U994-F1
#
_entry.id   AF-A0A0C1U994-F1
#
_cell.length_a   1.000
_cell.length_b   1.000
_cell.length_c   1.000
_cell.angle_alpha   90.00
_cell.angle_beta   90.00
_cell.angle_gamma   90.00
#
_symmetry.space_group_name_H-M   'P 1'
#
loop_
_entity.id
_entity.type
_entity.pdbx_description
1 polymer ?
#
loop_
_entity_poly.entity_id
_entity_poly.type
_entity_poly.pdbx_seq_one_letter_code
_entity_poly.pdbx_strand_id
1 'polypeptide(L)' 'MFSFNYTLPIAETGERGFHDLRKMPGYKPELDLCVLDYEEKPVGFAIIWYNEKMPYCELEPLGVVWWCRRKGIGRALIY' A
#
# COMPACT_ATOMS: atom_id res chain seq x y z
N MET A 1 10.71 -15.56 11.05
CA MET A 1 10.63 -14.90 9.73
C MET A 1 10.12 -13.49 9.97
N PHE A 2 10.96 -12.46 9.82
CA PHE A 2 10.58 -11.07 10.12
C PHE A 2 10.04 -10.41 8.84
N SER A 3 8.74 -10.13 8.83
CA SER A 3 8.13 -9.16 7.91
C SER A 3 8.41 -7.75 8.44
N PHE A 4 8.37 -6.72 7.59
CA PHE A 4 8.31 -5.33 8.07
C PHE A 4 7.16 -5.23 9.08
N ASN A 5 7.50 -4.92 10.32
CA ASN A 5 6.53 -4.67 11.37
C ASN A 5 6.23 -3.18 11.32
N TYR A 6 5.15 -2.79 10.64
CA TYR A 6 4.60 -1.44 10.72
C TYR A 6 3.90 -1.20 12.08
N THR A 7 4.46 -1.74 13.16
CA THR A 7 4.26 -1.18 14.48
C THR A 7 4.81 0.24 14.44
N LEU A 8 3.98 1.18 13.97
CA LEU A 8 4.00 2.53 14.50
C LEU A 8 4.04 2.38 16.03
N PRO A 9 4.70 3.26 16.79
CA PRO A 9 4.80 3.13 18.26
C PRO A 9 3.43 3.03 18.98
N ILE A 10 2.33 3.18 18.25
CA ILE A 10 0.93 3.14 18.65
C ILE A 10 0.06 2.08 17.92
N ALA A 11 0.57 1.34 16.93
CA ALA A 11 -0.23 0.37 16.17
C ALA A 11 0.07 -1.06 16.60
N GLU A 12 -0.93 -1.77 17.14
CA GLU A 12 -0.80 -3.16 17.62
C GLU A 12 -0.49 -4.17 16.50
N THR A 13 -0.95 -3.90 15.27
CA THR A 13 -0.71 -4.75 14.09
C THR A 13 -0.44 -3.89 12.84
N GLY A 14 0.25 -4.46 11.85
CA GLY A 14 0.43 -3.81 10.55
C GLY A 14 -0.88 -3.57 9.80
N GLU A 15 -1.88 -4.45 9.97
CA GLU A 15 -3.22 -4.26 9.41
C GLU A 15 -3.89 -3.02 10.01
N ARG A 16 -3.80 -2.85 11.33
CA ARG A 16 -4.33 -1.66 12.00
C ARG A 16 -3.61 -0.39 11.56
N GLY A 17 -2.28 -0.45 11.44
CA GLY A 17 -1.48 0.66 10.91
C GLY A 17 -1.96 1.10 9.53
N PHE A 18 -2.16 0.18 8.59
CA PHE A 18 -2.65 0.49 7.25
C PHE A 18 -4.10 1.01 7.24
N HIS A 19 -4.95 0.46 8.11
CA HIS A 19 -6.32 0.94 8.25
C HIS A 19 -6.36 2.38 8.80
N ASP A 20 -5.48 2.71 9.74
CA ASP A 20 -5.43 4.05 10.34
C ASP A 20 -4.79 5.09 9.39
N LEU A 21 -3.89 4.68 8.48
CA LEU A 21 -3.40 5.54 7.39
C LEU A 21 -4.55 6.09 6.54
N ARG A 22 -5.56 5.28 6.23
CA ARG A 22 -6.75 5.71 5.46
C ARG A 22 -7.65 6.71 6.20
N LYS A 23 -7.36 7.02 7.46
CA LYS A 23 -8.06 8.04 8.26
C LYS A 23 -7.29 9.35 8.34
N MET A 24 -6.05 9.40 7.84
CA MET A 24 -5.23 10.61 7.94
C MET A 24 -5.74 11.71 7.00
N PRO A 25 -5.55 12.99 7.37
CA PRO A 25 -5.91 14.11 6.52
C PRO A 25 -5.23 14.04 5.15
N GLY A 26 -5.97 14.33 4.09
CA GLY A 26 -5.46 14.32 2.72
C GLY A 26 -5.42 12.95 2.04
N TYR A 27 -5.83 11.88 2.74
CA TYR A 27 -6.08 10.59 2.12
C TYR A 27 -7.17 10.69 1.05
N LYS A 28 -6.92 10.09 -0.11
CA LYS A 28 -7.79 10.10 -1.29
C LYS A 28 -8.02 8.67 -1.78
N PRO A 29 -9.15 8.01 -1.39
CA PRO A 29 -9.37 6.60 -1.70
C PRO A 29 -9.41 6.30 -3.20
N GLU A 30 -9.74 7.30 -4.03
CA GLU A 30 -9.76 7.18 -5.49
C GLU A 30 -8.36 7.03 -6.12
N LEU A 31 -7.29 7.30 -5.36
CA LEU A 31 -5.91 7.14 -5.83
C LEU A 31 -5.27 5.82 -5.37
N ASP A 32 -5.93 5.05 -4.50
CA ASP A 32 -5.41 3.76 -4.06
C ASP A 32 -5.34 2.77 -5.23
N LEU A 33 -4.23 2.04 -5.33
CA LEU A 33 -4.03 1.00 -6.33
C LEU A 33 -4.13 -0.37 -5.69
N CYS A 34 -4.89 -1.28 -6.31
CA CYS A 34 -5.01 -2.67 -5.90
C CYS A 34 -4.93 -3.59 -7.12
N VAL A 35 -4.02 -4.55 -7.08
CA VAL A 35 -3.93 -5.61 -8.10
C VAL A 35 -4.61 -6.85 -7.54
N LEU A 36 -5.56 -7.38 -8.31
CA LEU A 36 -6.26 -8.62 -8.02
C LEU A 36 -5.66 -9.78 -8.82
N ASP A 37 -5.68 -10.97 -8.26
CA ASP A 37 -5.43 -12.20 -9.02
C ASP A 37 -6.71 -12.69 -9.74
N TYR A 38 -6.61 -13.83 -10.41
CA TYR A 38 -7.72 -14.43 -11.15
C TYR A 38 -8.89 -14.90 -10.26
N GLU A 39 -8.68 -15.00 -8.95
CA GLU A 39 -9.71 -15.32 -7.95
C GLU A 39 -10.20 -14.05 -7.23
N GLU A 40 -9.90 -12.86 -7.78
CA GLU A 40 -10.24 -11.55 -7.23
C GLU A 40 -9.60 -11.25 -5.85
N LYS A 41 -8.52 -11.94 -5.50
CA LYS A 41 -7.80 -11.69 -4.24
C LYS A 41 -6.79 -10.56 -4.40
N PRO A 42 -6.67 -9.64 -3.42
CA PRO A 42 -5.65 -8.59 -3.45
C PRO A 42 -4.25 -9.20 -3.31
N VAL A 43 -3.41 -9.01 -4.33
CA VAL A 43 -2.03 -9.52 -4.39
C VAL A 43 -0.97 -8.42 -4.46
N GLY A 44 -1.38 -7.19 -4.75
CA GLY A 44 -0.53 -6.00 -4.70
C GLY A 44 -1.35 -4.78 -4.31
N PHE A 45 -0.73 -3.84 -3.61
CA PHE A 45 -1.40 -2.64 -3.11
C PHE A 45 -0.45 -1.45 -3.02
N ALA A 46 -0.96 -0.24 -3.25
CA ALA A 46 -0.31 1.02 -2.94
C ALA A 46 -1.35 2.06 -2.48
N ILE A 47 -1.11 2.77 -1.37
CA ILE A 47 -1.77 4.08 -1.13
C ILE A 47 -0.96 5.15 -1.85
N ILE A 48 -1.64 6.03 -2.56
CA ILE A 48 -1.01 7.21 -3.17
C ILE A 48 -1.32 8.44 -2.34
N TRP A 49 -0.27 9.04 -1.77
CA TRP A 49 -0.33 10.36 -1.15
C TRP A 49 0.05 11.41 -2.19
N TYR A 50 -0.92 12.24 -2.56
CA TYR A 50 -0.74 13.28 -3.56
C TYR A 50 -1.24 14.64 -3.09
N ASN A 51 -0.34 15.62 -3.15
CA ASN A 51 -0.62 17.03 -2.94
C ASN A 51 -0.02 17.84 -4.09
N GLU A 52 -0.83 18.69 -4.72
CA GLU A 52 -0.44 19.52 -5.87
C GLU A 52 0.75 20.46 -5.59
N LYS A 53 1.00 20.78 -4.31
CA LYS A 53 2.12 21.64 -3.89
C LYS A 53 3.44 20.89 -3.81
N MET A 54 3.42 19.55 -3.90
CA MET A 54 4.60 18.71 -3.82
C MET A 54 5.06 18.32 -5.23
N PRO A 55 6.37 18.31 -5.52
CA PRO A 55 6.88 17.93 -6.83
C PRO A 55 6.88 16.41 -7.05
N TYR A 56 6.31 15.63 -6.13
CA TYR A 56 6.26 14.17 -6.18
C TYR A 56 4.99 13.66 -5.47
N CYS A 57 4.71 12.37 -5.66
CA CYS A 57 3.73 11.61 -4.88
C CYS A 57 4.44 10.53 -4.07
N GLU A 58 3.85 10.13 -2.95
CA GLU A 58 4.38 9.04 -2.13
C GLU A 58 3.51 7.80 -2.31
N LEU A 59 4.16 6.65 -2.49
CA LEU A 59 3.52 5.34 -2.60
C LEU A 59 3.77 4.58 -1.29
N GLU A 60 2.92 4.78 -0.29
CA GLU A 60 3.11 4.17 1.03
C GLU A 60 1.78 3.87 1.76
N PRO A 61 1.52 2.60 2.13
CA PRO A 61 2.37 1.43 1.98
C PRO A 61 2.29 0.88 0.55
N LEU A 62 3.44 0.44 0.02
CA LEU A 62 3.54 -0.31 -1.22
C LEU A 62 3.89 -1.77 -0.90
N GLY A 63 3.10 -2.72 -1.38
CA GLY A 63 3.27 -4.12 -1.01
C GLY A 63 2.86 -5.10 -2.11
N VAL A 64 3.59 -6.21 -2.18
CA VAL A 64 3.21 -7.41 -2.94
C VAL A 64 3.27 -8.61 -1.99
N VAL A 65 2.20 -9.39 -1.97
CA VAL A 65 2.10 -10.61 -1.16
C VAL A 65 3.22 -11.58 -1.50
N TRP A 66 3.76 -12.28 -0.49
CA TRP A 66 5.03 -13.00 -0.63
C TRP A 66 4.99 -14.10 -1.70
N TRP A 67 3.85 -14.77 -1.89
CA TRP A 67 3.67 -15.83 -2.89
C TRP A 67 3.57 -15.31 -4.34
N CYS A 68 3.35 -14.01 -4.53
CA CYS A 68 3.29 -13.37 -5.85
C CYS A 68 4.50 -12.47 -6.17
N ARG A 69 5.55 -12.50 -5.34
CA ARG A 69 6.79 -11.74 -5.59
C ARG A 69 7.50 -12.23 -6.85
N ARG A 70 8.29 -11.35 -7.47
CA ARG A 70 9.08 -11.60 -8.70
C ARG A 70 8.25 -11.93 -9.96
N LYS A 71 6.95 -11.65 -9.95
CA LYS A 71 6.04 -11.83 -11.10
C LYS A 71 5.66 -10.53 -11.83
N GLY A 72 6.36 -9.43 -11.56
CA GLY A 72 6.11 -8.14 -12.20
C GLY A 72 4.99 -7.28 -11.58
N ILE A 73 4.30 -7.74 -10.53
CA ILE A 73 3.20 -6.99 -9.89
C ILE A 73 3.64 -5.62 -9.37
N GLY A 74 4.81 -5.53 -8.72
CA GLY A 74 5.34 -4.25 -8.24
C GLY A 74 5.61 -3.26 -9.38
N ARG A 75 5.97 -3.77 -10.58
CA ARG A 75 6.10 -2.92 -11.77
C ARG A 75 4.73 -2.44 -12.25
N ALA A 76 3.73 -3.33 -12.30
CA ALA A 76 2.37 -2.98 -12.71
C ALA A 76 1.69 -1.96 -11.77
N LEU A 77 2.12 -1.86 -10.51
CA LEU A 77 1.66 -0.84 -9.57
C LEU A 77 2.26 0.56 -9.83
N ILE A 78 3.39 0.66 -10.55
CA ILE A 78 4.14 1.91 -10.73
C ILE A 78 4.07 2.41 -12.18
N TYR A 79 4.02 1.49 -13.15
CA TYR A 79 4.18 1.72 -14.58
C TYR A 79 2.94 1.25 -15.34
#